data_AF-A0A2H9PMW4-F1
#
_entry.id   AF-A0A2H9PMW4-F1
#
_cell.length_a   1.000
_cell.length_b   1.000
_cell.length_c   1.000
_cell.angle_alpha   90.00
_cell.angle_beta   90.00
_cell.angle_gamma   90.00
#
_symmetry.space_group_name_H-M   'P 1'
#
loop_
_entity.id
_entity.type
_entity.pdbx_description
1 polymer ?
#
loop_
_entity_poly.entity_id
_entity_poly.type
_entity_poly.pdbx_seq_one_letter_code
_entity_poly.pdbx_strand_id
1 'polypeptide(L)' 'MDFNQLQVQLNKKLNEFNLILNNFFNFVLFKLKNFKSLSLGEQISYALIGCGFFLLLISIVMFLIM' A
#
# COMPACT_ATOMS: atom_id res chain seq x y z
N MET A 1 -16.23 3.59 -28.83
CA MET A 1 -14.91 3.37 -28.19
C MET A 1 -14.67 1.87 -28.25
N ASP A 2 -13.60 1.43 -28.91
CA ASP A 2 -13.40 0.00 -29.22
C ASP A 2 -13.01 -0.78 -27.96
N PHE A 3 -13.56 -1.98 -27.76
CA PHE A 3 -13.36 -2.78 -26.53
C PHE A 3 -11.88 -3.10 -26.30
N ASN A 4 -11.13 -3.28 -27.39
CA ASN A 4 -9.69 -3.50 -27.36
C ASN A 4 -8.91 -2.27 -26.86
N GLN A 5 -9.36 -1.06 -27.19
CA GLN A 5 -8.73 0.18 -26.71
C GLN A 5 -8.97 0.39 -25.21
N LEU A 6 -10.14 -0.01 -24.71
CA LEU A 6 -10.46 0.02 -23.28
C LEU A 6 -9.58 -0.95 -22.49
N GLN A 7 -9.35 -2.18 -22.99
CA GLN A 7 -8.44 -3.13 -22.33
C GLN A 7 -7.00 -2.62 -22.26
N VAL A 8 -6.50 -2.02 -23.34
CA VAL A 8 -5.13 -1.47 -23.36
C VAL A 8 -5.00 -0.31 -22.36
N GLN A 9 -5.99 0.58 -22.25
CA GLN A 9 -5.99 1.65 -21.27
C GLN A 9 -6.09 1.13 -19.83
N LEU A 10 -6.89 0.09 -19.59
CA LEU A 10 -7.04 -0.53 -18.27
C LEU A 10 -5.73 -1.17 -17.82
N ASN A 11 -5.08 -1.95 -18.70
CA ASN A 11 -3.79 -2.58 -18.42
C ASN A 11 -2.69 -1.55 -18.16
N LYS A 12 -2.69 -0.43 -18.90
CA LYS A 12 -1.75 0.66 -18.67
C LYS A 12 -1.94 1.29 -17.29
N LYS A 13 -3.19 1.58 -16.91
CA LYS A 13 -3.53 2.12 -15.57
C LYS A 13 -3.19 1.15 -14.45
N LEU A 14 -3.44 -0.15 -14.63
CA LEU A 14 -3.10 -1.19 -13.66
C LEU A 14 -1.57 -1.30 -13.49
N ASN A 15 -0.80 -1.23 -14.57
CA ASN A 15 0.66 -1.23 -14.48
C ASN A 15 1.20 0.01 -13.77
N GLU A 16 0.65 1.20 -14.05
CA GLU A 16 1.01 2.42 -13.31
C GLU A 16 0.68 2.28 -11.81
N PHE A 17 -0.49 1.73 -11.47
CA PHE A 17 -0.88 1.46 -10.08
C PHE A 17 0.04 0.44 -9.41
N ASN A 18 0.39 -0.65 -10.10
CA ASN A 18 1.31 -1.67 -9.59
C ASN A 18 2.68 -1.07 -9.32
N LEU A 19 3.16 -0.16 -10.17
CA LEU A 19 4.45 0.51 -9.99
C LEU A 19 4.43 1.43 -8.77
N ILE A 20 3.35 2.19 -8.58
CA ILE A 20 3.15 3.05 -7.39
C ILE A 20 3.08 2.21 -6.12
N LEU A 21 2.29 1.12 -6.13
CA LEU A 21 2.19 0.20 -5.00
C LEU A 21 3.54 -0.43 -4.67
N ASN A 22 4.26 -0.93 -5.67
CA ASN A 22 5.57 -1.54 -5.48
C ASN A 22 6.57 -0.54 -4.89
N ASN A 23 6.58 0.71 -5.37
CA ASN A 23 7.44 1.76 -4.81
C ASN A 23 7.06 2.11 -3.37
N PHE A 24 5.76 2.20 -3.06
CA PHE A 24 5.27 2.44 -1.71
C PHE A 24 5.66 1.31 -0.75
N PHE A 25 5.42 0.05 -1.14
CA PHE A 25 5.80 -1.10 -0.34
C PHE A 25 7.32 -1.18 -0.16
N ASN A 26 8.11 -0.90 -1.19
CA ASN A 26 9.58 -0.85 -1.06
C ASN A 26 10.04 0.26 -0.11
N PHE A 27 9.42 1.44 -0.14
CA PHE A 27 9.69 2.51 0.80
C PHE A 27 9.36 2.10 2.24
N VAL A 28 8.19 1.50 2.45
CA VAL A 28 7.76 1.01 3.77
C VAL A 28 8.68 -0.10 4.27
N LEU A 29 9.03 -1.08 3.42
CA LEU A 29 9.97 -2.17 3.76
C LEU A 29 11.36 -1.64 4.08
N PHE A 30 11.86 -0.67 3.32
CA PHE A 30 13.15 -0.04 3.58
C PHE A 30 13.16 0.70 4.92
N LYS A 31 12.10 1.46 5.23
CA LYS A 31 11.94 2.13 6.53
C LYS A 31 11.80 1.12 7.68
N LEU A 32 11.04 0.04 7.50
CA LEU A 32 10.91 -1.03 8.50
C LEU A 32 12.24 -1.78 8.75
N LYS A 33 13.02 -2.05 7.71
CA LYS A 33 14.36 -2.66 7.86
C LYS A 33 15.33 -1.76 8.63
N ASN A 34 15.23 -0.45 8.41
CA ASN A 34 16.04 0.56 9.10
C ASN A 34 15.35 1.14 10.36
N PHE A 35 14.33 0.47 10.88
CA PHE A 35 13.51 1.00 11.99
C PHE A 35 14.34 1.31 13.25
N LYS A 36 15.37 0.50 13.52
CA LYS A 36 16.30 0.73 14.65
C LYS A 36 17.17 1.99 14.50
N SER A 37 17.38 2.50 13.29
CA SER A 37 18.17 3.72 13.05
C SER A 37 17.30 4.96 12.89
N LEU A 38 15.97 4.85 12.98
CA LEU A 38 15.03 5.96 12.90
C LEU A 38 14.91 6.67 14.24
N SER A 39 14.61 7.98 14.21
CA SER A 39 14.37 8.74 15.43
C SER A 39 13.14 8.22 16.19
N LEU A 40 13.10 8.46 17.51
CA LEU A 40 12.01 7.97 18.38
C LEU A 40 10.63 8.44 17.90
N GLY A 41 10.53 9.67 17.39
CA GLY A 41 9.29 10.23 16.83
C GLY A 41 8.86 9.56 15.51
N GLU A 42 9.81 9.21 14.64
CA GLU A 42 9.51 8.47 13.42
C GLU A 42 9.08 7.03 13.72
N GLN A 43 9.71 6.36 14.68
CA GLN A 43 9.35 5.00 15.08
C GLN A 43 7.89 4.89 15.54
N ILE A 44 7.45 5.80 16.41
CA ILE A 44 6.07 5.85 16.89
C ILE A 44 5.10 6.16 15.74
N SER A 45 5.46 7.12 14.88
CA SER A 45 4.61 7.50 13.75
C SER A 45 4.40 6.35 12.76
N TYR A 46 5.46 5.63 12.40
CA TYR A 46 5.35 4.47 11.50
C TYR A 46 4.63 3.30 12.14
N ALA A 47 4.80 3.07 13.45
CA ALA A 47 4.04 2.06 14.18
C ALA A 47 2.53 2.39 14.18
N LEU A 48 2.16 3.66 14.38
CA LEU A 48 0.77 4.11 14.33
C LEU A 48 0.16 3.97 12.92
N ILE A 49 0.91 4.36 11.88
CA ILE A 49 0.47 4.20 10.48
C ILE A 49 0.27 2.71 10.14
N GLY A 50 1.21 1.84 10.55
CA GLY A 50 1.11 0.40 10.35
C GLY A 50 -0.09 -0.21 11.07
N CYS A 51 -0.34 0.20 12.31
CA CYS A 51 -1.50 -0.22 13.09
C CYS A 51 -2.82 0.24 12.43
N GLY A 52 -2.86 1.47 11.90
CA GLY A 52 -4.01 1.98 11.14
C GLY A 52 -4.29 1.16 9.88
N PHE A 53 -3.26 0.80 9.11
CA PHE A 53 -3.40 -0.09 7.96
C PHE A 53 -3.94 -1.48 8.35
N PHE A 54 -3.45 -2.04 9.46
CA PHE A 54 -3.90 -3.33 9.97
C PHE A 54 -5.38 -3.31 10.37
N LEU A 55 -5.81 -2.25 11.07
CA LEU A 55 -7.23 -2.03 11.42
C LEU A 55 -8.12 -1.91 10.17
N LEU A 56 -7.66 -1.18 9.15
CA LEU A 56 -8.39 -1.03 7.90
C LEU A 56 -8.55 -2.39 7.19
N LEU A 57 -7.50 -3.20 7.20
CA LEU A 57 -7.52 -4.55 6.62
C LEU A 57 -8.48 -5.47 7.38
N ILE A 58 -8.49 -5.44 8.72
CA ILE A 58 -9.48 -6.15 9.54
C ILE A 58 -10.91 -5.69 9.20
N SER A 59 -11.13 -4.38 9.04
CA SER A 59 -12.45 -3.84 8.70
C SER A 59 -12.96 -4.36 7.36
N ILE A 60 -12.11 -4.40 6.33
CA ILE A 60 -12.45 -4.98 5.03
C ILE A 60 -12.80 -6.47 5.17
N VAL A 61 -12.01 -7.22 5.92
CA VAL A 61 -12.26 -8.66 6.14
C VAL A 61 -13.58 -8.88 6.88
N MET A 62 -13.85 -8.12 7.94
CA MET A 62 -15.12 -8.22 8.66
C MET A 62 -16.31 -7.83 7.78
N PHE A 63 -16.16 -6.82 6.92
CA PHE A 63 -17.19 -6.41 5.97
C PHE A 63 -17.48 -7.47 4.90
N LEU A 64 -16.49 -8.26 4.48
CA LEU A 64 -16.68 -9.34 3.51
C LEU A 64 -17.27 -10.63 4.13
N ILE A 65 -17.07 -10.83 5.44
CA ILE A 65 -17.60 -11.99 6.17
C ILE A 65 -19.07 -11.76 6.56
N MET A 66 -19.46 -10.52 6.82
CA MET A 66 -20.83 -10.12 7.18
C MET A 66 -21.71 -9.93 5.95
#